data_AF-A0A8K0P5K5-F1
#
_entry.id   AF-A0A8K0P5K5-F1
#
_cell.length_a   1.000
_cell.length_b   1.000
_cell.length_c   1.000
_cell.angle_alpha   90.00
_cell.angle_beta   90.00
_cell.angle_gamma   90.00
#
_symmetry.space_group_name_H-M   'P 1'
#
loop_
_entity.id
_entity.type
_entity.pdbx_description
1 polymer ?
#
loop_
_entity_poly.entity_id
_entity_poly.type
_entity_poly.pdbx_seq_one_letter_code
_entity_poly.pdbx_strand_id
1 'polypeptide(L)'
;MQSSGIAKRISREQREAMLQFMIENPDLAKNKLSGPQGGIMKSMKWEELAGILNSCPIGVCKTPDKWSRSWQDWRSDVKHKASRLRRHVAGTGGGPSKGTPLTALEERLLSFIGETAVSVVTGVIDPIEVRRSAVYFCRDKHGEDEYGARVLRTNERMADAMERIASAMEAITASTKKMNETLKAVLCANRDTMTLAVSVTEALVSE
;
A
#
# COMPACT_ATOMS: atom_id res chain seq x y z
N MET A 1 -28.87 -10.44 24.74
CA MET A 1 -29.23 -10.98 23.41
C MET A 1 -27.94 -11.08 22.60
N GLN A 2 -27.38 -12.28 22.47
CA GLN A 2 -26.18 -12.49 21.66
C GLN A 2 -26.60 -12.45 20.19
N SER A 3 -26.43 -11.30 19.54
CA SER A 3 -26.65 -11.17 18.10
C SER A 3 -25.49 -11.88 17.41
N SER A 4 -25.74 -13.12 16.95
CA SER A 4 -24.81 -13.89 16.15
C SER A 4 -24.52 -13.11 14.87
N GLY A 5 -23.39 -12.41 14.84
CA GLY A 5 -22.98 -11.56 13.73
C GLY A 5 -22.71 -12.41 12.51
N ILE A 6 -23.68 -12.49 11.59
CA ILE A 6 -23.47 -13.07 10.27
C ILE A 6 -22.33 -12.29 9.61
N ALA A 7 -21.18 -12.93 9.42
CA ALA A 7 -20.07 -12.35 8.68
C ALA A 7 -20.57 -12.00 7.28
N LYS A 8 -20.80 -10.70 7.06
CA LYS A 8 -21.28 -10.18 5.78
C LYS A 8 -20.21 -10.51 4.73
N ARG A 9 -20.63 -10.97 3.55
CA ARG A 9 -19.73 -11.35 2.46
C ARG A 9 -19.45 -10.15 1.56
N ILE A 10 -18.28 -10.12 0.93
CA ILE A 10 -17.97 -9.14 -0.12
C ILE A 10 -18.99 -9.33 -1.24
N SER A 11 -19.68 -8.25 -1.61
CA SER A 11 -20.69 -8.27 -2.66
C SER A 11 -20.05 -8.40 -4.06
N ARG A 12 -20.88 -8.69 -5.07
CA ARG A 12 -20.40 -8.80 -6.46
C ARG A 12 -19.90 -7.43 -6.95
N GLU A 13 -20.64 -6.39 -6.64
CA GLU A 13 -20.36 -5.00 -6.97
C GLU A 13 -19.03 -4.55 -6.37
N GLN A 14 -18.76 -4.91 -5.10
CA GLN A 14 -17.48 -4.64 -4.46
C GLN A 14 -16.33 -5.40 -5.12
N ARG A 15 -16.52 -6.65 -5.56
CA ARG A 15 -15.47 -7.37 -6.30
C ARG A 15 -15.21 -6.77 -7.68
N GLU A 16 -16.25 -6.30 -8.36
CA GLU A 16 -16.14 -5.63 -9.65
C GLU A 16 -15.36 -4.32 -9.53
N ALA A 17 -15.74 -3.46 -8.58
CA ALA A 17 -15.03 -2.22 -8.29
C ALA A 17 -13.58 -2.48 -7.88
N MET A 18 -13.33 -3.50 -7.04
CA MET A 18 -11.99 -3.88 -6.63
C MET A 18 -11.14 -4.32 -7.82
N LEU A 19 -11.68 -5.16 -8.71
CA LEU A 19 -10.95 -5.59 -9.90
C LEU A 19 -10.67 -4.42 -10.85
N GLN A 20 -11.65 -3.55 -11.07
CA GLN A 20 -11.49 -2.38 -11.95
C GLN A 20 -10.36 -1.48 -11.45
N PHE A 21 -10.35 -1.15 -10.17
CA PHE A 21 -9.30 -0.34 -9.56
C PHE A 21 -7.91 -0.99 -9.68
N MET A 22 -7.83 -2.32 -9.55
CA MET A 22 -6.57 -3.07 -9.68
C MET A 22 -6.04 -3.09 -11.11
N ILE A 23 -6.93 -3.11 -12.10
CA ILE A 23 -6.57 -3.00 -13.51
C ILE A 23 -6.00 -1.61 -13.81
N GLU A 24 -6.60 -0.56 -13.25
CA GLU A 24 -6.13 0.83 -13.38
C GLU A 24 -4.83 1.10 -12.60
N ASN A 25 -4.59 0.34 -11.52
CA ASN A 25 -3.41 0.49 -10.67
C ASN A 25 -2.59 -0.82 -10.60
N PRO A 26 -1.97 -1.25 -11.71
CA PRO A 26 -1.28 -2.55 -11.79
C PRO A 26 -0.09 -2.69 -10.83
N ASP A 27 0.55 -1.58 -10.46
CA ASP A 27 1.67 -1.58 -9.52
C ASP A 27 1.24 -1.91 -8.09
N LEU A 28 0.05 -1.46 -7.69
CA LEU A 28 -0.58 -1.86 -6.44
C LEU A 28 -0.96 -3.33 -6.48
N ALA A 29 -1.61 -3.74 -7.57
CA ALA A 29 -2.10 -5.11 -7.76
C ALA A 29 -1.00 -6.17 -7.69
N LYS A 30 0.22 -5.84 -8.16
CA LYS A 30 1.41 -6.70 -8.15
C LYS A 30 2.30 -6.49 -6.92
N ASN A 31 1.92 -5.59 -6.00
CA ASN A 31 2.74 -5.16 -4.87
C ASN A 31 4.15 -4.68 -5.30
N LYS A 32 4.26 -4.04 -6.47
CA LYS A 32 5.51 -3.58 -7.07
C LYS A 32 5.91 -2.15 -6.71
N LEU A 33 5.07 -1.43 -5.98
CA LEU A 33 5.41 -0.12 -5.43
C LEU A 33 6.56 -0.29 -4.41
N SER A 34 7.79 -0.01 -4.83
CA SER A 34 9.00 -0.16 -4.01
C SER A 34 9.79 1.14 -4.04
N GLY A 35 10.55 1.41 -2.98
CA GLY A 35 11.35 2.63 -2.85
C GLY A 35 10.91 3.52 -1.68
N PRO A 36 11.58 4.67 -1.49
CA PRO A 36 11.42 5.51 -0.30
C PRO A 36 9.97 6.02 -0.10
N GLN A 37 9.26 6.30 -1.19
CA GLN A 37 7.85 6.72 -1.17
C GLN A 37 6.87 5.56 -1.42
N GLY A 38 7.36 4.36 -1.74
CA GLY A 38 6.52 3.24 -2.16
C GLY A 38 5.55 2.76 -1.08
N GLY A 39 5.96 2.81 0.20
CA GLY A 39 5.08 2.48 1.32
C GLY A 39 3.92 3.47 1.48
N ILE A 40 4.21 4.77 1.37
CA ILE A 40 3.22 5.85 1.45
C ILE A 40 2.23 5.73 0.29
N MET A 41 2.73 5.56 -0.93
CA MET A 41 1.88 5.39 -2.11
C MET A 41 0.98 4.16 -2.02
N LYS A 42 1.47 3.04 -1.45
CA LYS A 42 0.62 1.87 -1.18
C LYS A 42 -0.49 2.20 -0.20
N SER A 43 -0.17 2.86 0.92
CA SER A 43 -1.18 3.21 1.94
C SER A 43 -2.26 4.08 1.32
N MET A 44 -1.87 5.16 0.63
CA MET A 44 -2.79 6.07 -0.05
C MET A 44 -3.70 5.35 -1.04
N LYS A 45 -3.15 4.43 -1.84
CA LYS A 45 -3.93 3.67 -2.83
C LYS A 45 -4.87 2.65 -2.20
N TRP A 46 -4.48 2.00 -1.11
CA TRP A 46 -5.37 1.12 -0.36
C TRP A 46 -6.47 1.90 0.38
N GLU A 47 -6.17 3.10 0.86
CA GLU A 47 -7.16 4.02 1.46
C GLU A 47 -8.18 4.50 0.43
N GLU A 48 -7.72 4.93 -0.75
CA GLU A 48 -8.57 5.32 -1.88
C GLU A 48 -9.53 4.18 -2.25
N LEU A 49 -9.00 2.97 -2.45
CA LEU A 49 -9.81 1.80 -2.74
C LEU A 49 -10.80 1.46 -1.62
N ALA A 50 -10.37 1.52 -0.36
CA ALA A 50 -11.25 1.27 0.77
C ALA A 50 -12.42 2.25 0.80
N GLY A 51 -12.19 3.52 0.49
CA GLY A 51 -13.24 4.53 0.35
C GLY A 51 -14.26 4.16 -0.73
N ILE A 52 -13.80 3.74 -1.91
CA ILE A 52 -14.65 3.30 -3.03
C ILE A 52 -15.47 2.06 -2.64
N LEU A 53 -14.85 1.06 -2.02
CA LEU A 53 -15.54 -0.20 -1.70
C LEU A 53 -16.51 -0.05 -0.53
N ASN A 54 -16.17 0.78 0.46
CA ASN A 54 -17.02 1.04 1.62
C ASN A 54 -18.19 1.98 1.29
N SER A 55 -18.13 2.73 0.18
CA SER A 55 -19.26 3.56 -0.29
C SER A 55 -20.32 2.76 -1.05
N CYS A 56 -20.04 1.50 -1.42
CA CYS A 56 -21.04 0.62 -2.02
C CYS A 56 -22.22 0.39 -1.04
N PRO A 57 -23.48 0.58 -1.47
CA PRO A 57 -24.65 0.45 -0.59
C PRO A 57 -24.87 -0.98 -0.09
N ILE A 58 -24.40 -1.97 -0.86
CA ILE A 58 -24.51 -3.39 -0.57
C ILE A 58 -23.11 -3.98 -0.44
N GLY A 59 -22.80 -4.52 0.74
CA GLY A 59 -21.55 -5.25 0.98
C GLY A 59 -20.97 -5.07 2.37
N VAL A 60 -19.69 -5.39 2.50
CA VAL A 60 -18.91 -5.30 3.74
C VAL A 60 -18.16 -3.99 3.81
N CYS A 61 -18.01 -3.43 5.00
CA CYS A 61 -17.06 -2.35 5.25
C CYS A 61 -15.81 -2.95 5.89
N LYS A 62 -14.63 -2.64 5.34
CA LYS A 62 -13.34 -3.11 5.84
C LYS A 62 -12.33 -1.97 5.88
N THR A 63 -11.33 -2.10 6.73
CA THR A 63 -10.16 -1.22 6.73
C THR A 63 -9.30 -1.47 5.49
N PRO A 64 -8.45 -0.50 5.07
CA PRO A 64 -7.53 -0.66 3.94
C PRO A 64 -6.70 -1.96 4.01
N ASP A 65 -6.16 -2.28 5.20
CA ASP A 65 -5.38 -3.52 5.41
C ASP A 65 -6.20 -4.80 5.18
N LYS A 66 -7.46 -4.78 5.60
CA LYS A 66 -8.37 -5.92 5.40
C LYS A 66 -8.76 -6.06 3.93
N TRP A 67 -8.88 -4.97 3.19
CA TRP A 67 -9.08 -4.99 1.74
C TRP A 67 -7.84 -5.53 1.01
N SER A 68 -6.65 -5.14 1.43
CA SER A 68 -5.38 -5.66 0.90
C SER A 68 -5.28 -7.18 1.01
N ARG A 69 -5.62 -7.74 2.18
CA ARG A 69 -5.69 -9.20 2.36
C ARG A 69 -6.78 -9.84 1.50
N SER A 70 -7.97 -9.25 1.50
CA SER A 70 -9.11 -9.77 0.72
C SER A 70 -8.77 -9.88 -0.77
N TRP A 71 -7.97 -8.94 -1.30
CA TRP A 71 -7.45 -9.01 -2.67
C TRP A 71 -6.49 -10.18 -2.88
N GLN A 72 -5.54 -10.39 -1.96
CA GLN A 72 -4.58 -11.50 -2.05
C GLN A 72 -5.27 -12.86 -1.96
N ASP A 73 -6.23 -12.99 -1.04
CA ASP A 73 -7.05 -14.20 -0.87
C ASP A 73 -7.83 -14.46 -2.16
N TRP A 74 -8.51 -13.45 -2.71
CA TRP A 74 -9.31 -13.62 -3.92
C TRP A 74 -8.48 -14.05 -5.13
N ARG A 75 -7.30 -13.46 -5.34
CA ARG A 75 -6.36 -13.90 -6.39
C ARG A 75 -5.98 -15.36 -6.20
N SER A 76 -5.69 -15.76 -4.96
CA SER A 76 -5.27 -17.12 -4.64
C SER A 76 -6.42 -18.09 -4.89
N ASP A 77 -7.61 -17.82 -4.39
CA ASP A 77 -8.80 -18.64 -4.58
C ASP A 77 -9.10 -18.89 -6.05
N VAL A 78 -9.03 -17.83 -6.86
CA VAL A 78 -9.29 -17.91 -8.31
C VAL A 78 -8.21 -18.72 -9.03
N LYS A 79 -6.93 -18.55 -8.68
CA LYS A 79 -5.83 -19.40 -9.21
C LYS A 79 -6.05 -20.88 -8.86
N HIS A 80 -6.44 -21.18 -7.63
CA HIS A 80 -6.70 -22.56 -7.17
C HIS A 80 -7.90 -23.18 -7.90
N LYS A 81 -9.00 -22.42 -8.02
CA LYS A 81 -10.19 -22.85 -8.76
C LYS A 81 -9.86 -23.16 -10.21
N ALA A 82 -9.10 -22.29 -10.89
CA ALA A 82 -8.66 -22.51 -12.26
C ALA A 82 -7.74 -23.74 -12.40
N SER A 83 -6.80 -23.93 -11.47
CA SER A 83 -5.91 -25.09 -11.45
C SER A 83 -6.67 -26.41 -11.29
N ARG A 84 -7.65 -26.44 -10.36
CA ARG A 84 -8.51 -27.61 -10.16
C ARG A 84 -9.33 -27.94 -11.40
N LEU A 85 -9.86 -26.92 -12.08
CA LEU A 85 -10.63 -27.10 -13.31
C LEU A 85 -9.74 -27.66 -14.44
N ARG A 86 -8.55 -27.10 -14.64
CA ARG A 86 -7.58 -27.60 -15.64
C ARG A 86 -7.19 -29.06 -15.40
N ARG A 87 -6.95 -29.44 -14.15
CA ARG A 87 -6.61 -30.84 -13.79
C ARG A 87 -7.77 -31.79 -14.09
N HIS A 88 -9.01 -31.35 -13.88
CA HIS A 88 -10.19 -32.14 -14.24
C HIS A 88 -10.32 -32.34 -15.75
N VAL A 89 -10.04 -31.30 -16.55
CA VAL A 89 -10.08 -31.38 -18.02
C VAL A 89 -8.94 -32.26 -18.57
N ALA A 90 -7.75 -32.18 -17.98
CA ALA A 90 -6.59 -32.96 -18.40
C ALA A 90 -6.62 -34.44 -17.95
N GLY A 91 -7.36 -34.75 -16.87
CA GLY A 91 -7.53 -36.12 -16.39
C GLY A 91 -8.64 -36.84 -17.13
N THR A 92 -8.30 -37.68 -18.10
CA THR A 92 -9.19 -38.54 -18.90
C THR A 92 -9.76 -39.74 -18.12
N GLY A 93 -10.22 -39.51 -16.89
CA GLY A 93 -10.79 -40.50 -15.98
C GLY A 93 -12.29 -40.33 -15.77
N GLY A 94 -13.09 -40.32 -16.86
CA GLY A 94 -14.50 -40.73 -16.95
C GLY A 94 -15.58 -40.19 -16.00
N GLY A 95 -15.29 -39.29 -15.05
CA GLY A 95 -16.27 -38.79 -14.08
C GLY A 95 -16.79 -37.38 -14.42
N PRO A 96 -18.08 -37.09 -14.23
CA PRO A 96 -18.61 -35.74 -14.45
C PRO A 96 -17.89 -34.71 -13.57
N SER A 97 -17.61 -33.53 -14.15
CA SER A 97 -17.02 -32.40 -13.45
C SER A 97 -17.83 -32.06 -12.19
N LYS A 98 -17.20 -32.17 -11.01
CA LYS A 98 -17.78 -31.72 -9.74
C LYS A 98 -17.40 -30.28 -9.38
N GLY A 99 -16.75 -29.56 -10.30
CA GLY A 99 -16.26 -28.20 -10.06
C GLY A 99 -17.24 -27.14 -10.55
N THR A 100 -17.53 -26.14 -9.72
CA THR A 100 -18.24 -24.92 -10.17
C THR A 100 -17.37 -24.20 -11.20
N PRO A 101 -17.91 -23.82 -12.37
CA PRO A 101 -17.15 -23.06 -13.38
C PRO A 101 -16.70 -21.71 -12.82
N LEU A 102 -15.66 -21.15 -13.44
CA LEU A 102 -15.25 -19.78 -13.16
C LEU A 102 -16.38 -18.83 -13.55
N THR A 103 -16.61 -17.81 -12.74
CA THR A 103 -17.52 -16.71 -13.10
C THR A 103 -16.79 -15.76 -14.05
N ALA A 104 -17.54 -15.02 -14.88
CA ALA A 104 -16.96 -14.03 -15.80
C ALA A 104 -16.01 -13.03 -15.10
N LEU A 105 -16.29 -12.68 -13.83
CA LEU A 105 -15.43 -11.81 -13.05
C LEU A 105 -14.11 -12.48 -12.65
N GLU A 106 -14.16 -13.76 -12.28
CA GLU A 106 -12.97 -14.55 -11.95
C GLU A 106 -12.12 -14.83 -13.20
N GLU A 107 -12.76 -15.04 -14.36
CA GLU A 107 -12.07 -15.17 -15.65
C GLU A 107 -11.34 -13.86 -16.01
N ARG A 108 -12.02 -12.72 -15.86
CA ARG A 108 -11.40 -11.40 -16.07
C ARG A 108 -10.19 -11.17 -15.15
N LEU A 109 -10.31 -11.57 -13.87
CA LEU A 109 -9.19 -11.53 -12.93
C LEU A 109 -8.04 -12.44 -13.39
N LEU A 110 -8.33 -13.66 -13.85
CA LEU A 110 -7.29 -14.56 -14.36
C LEU A 110 -6.57 -14.00 -15.58
N SER A 111 -7.30 -13.38 -16.51
CA SER A 111 -6.69 -12.71 -17.67
C SER A 111 -5.76 -11.59 -17.22
N PHE A 112 -6.21 -10.72 -16.31
CA PHE A 112 -5.38 -9.65 -15.75
C PHE A 112 -4.14 -10.18 -15.02
N ILE A 113 -4.26 -11.26 -14.25
CA ILE A 113 -3.11 -11.89 -13.60
C ILE A 113 -2.16 -12.53 -14.64
N GLY A 114 -2.73 -13.21 -15.64
CA GLY A 114 -2.02 -13.97 -16.67
C GLY A 114 -1.25 -13.09 -17.66
N GLU A 115 -1.84 -11.99 -18.13
CA GLU A 115 -1.16 -10.99 -18.97
C GLU A 115 0.11 -10.44 -18.31
N THR A 116 0.11 -10.40 -16.98
CA THR A 116 1.26 -9.89 -16.22
C THR A 116 2.32 -10.93 -15.89
N ALA A 117 2.07 -12.20 -16.23
CA ALA A 117 3.02 -13.31 -16.12
C ALA A 117 3.71 -13.63 -17.46
N VAL A 118 3.26 -13.06 -18.58
CA VAL A 118 3.88 -13.28 -19.89
C VAL A 118 4.88 -12.16 -20.18
N SER A 119 6.08 -12.31 -19.59
CA SER A 119 7.30 -11.84 -20.22
C SER A 119 8.14 -13.06 -20.56
N VAL A 120 7.97 -13.53 -21.80
CA VAL A 120 8.90 -14.35 -22.59
C VAL A 120 8.97 -15.87 -22.28
N VAL A 121 8.33 -16.63 -23.18
CA VAL A 121 8.74 -17.93 -23.77
C VAL A 121 8.35 -19.23 -23.05
N THR A 122 7.48 -19.97 -23.75
CA THR A 122 7.21 -21.43 -23.73
C THR A 122 6.81 -22.08 -22.40
N GLY A 123 5.51 -22.38 -22.29
CA GLY A 123 5.02 -23.71 -21.89
C GLY A 123 5.33 -24.24 -20.48
N VAL A 124 6.01 -23.49 -19.64
CA VAL A 124 6.33 -23.87 -18.26
C VAL A 124 6.00 -22.69 -17.36
N ILE A 125 5.03 -22.87 -16.47
CA ILE A 125 4.84 -21.96 -15.35
C ILE A 125 6.07 -22.13 -14.44
N ASP A 126 6.81 -21.06 -14.22
CA ASP A 126 8.05 -21.05 -13.44
C ASP A 126 7.90 -21.74 -12.06
N PRO A 127 8.80 -22.67 -11.69
CA PRO A 127 8.82 -23.34 -10.39
C PRO A 127 9.02 -22.41 -9.17
N ILE A 128 9.35 -21.13 -9.39
CA ILE A 128 9.75 -20.19 -8.32
C ILE A 128 8.53 -19.66 -7.53
N GLU A 129 7.32 -19.61 -8.09
CA GLU A 129 6.12 -19.16 -7.35
C GLU A 129 5.37 -20.30 -6.63
N VAL A 130 5.71 -21.56 -6.93
CA VAL A 130 5.16 -22.76 -6.27
C VAL A 130 5.60 -22.84 -4.80
N ARG A 131 6.78 -22.28 -4.46
CA ARG A 131 7.33 -22.31 -3.09
C ARG A 131 6.57 -21.43 -2.09
N ARG A 132 5.84 -20.40 -2.54
CA ARG A 132 4.95 -19.60 -1.68
C ARG A 132 3.61 -20.30 -1.45
N SER A 133 3.14 -21.10 -2.41
CA SER A 133 1.85 -21.80 -2.33
C SER A 133 1.82 -22.93 -1.29
N ALA A 134 2.96 -23.53 -0.96
CA ALA A 134 3.04 -24.63 0.02
C ALA A 134 2.82 -24.16 1.48
N VAL A 135 2.93 -22.85 1.76
CA VAL A 135 2.77 -22.29 3.11
C VAL A 135 1.33 -21.87 3.42
N TYR A 136 0.45 -21.78 2.41
CA TYR A 136 -0.98 -21.48 2.62
C TYR A 136 -1.83 -22.75 2.83
N PHE A 137 -1.16 -23.87 3.11
CA PHE A 137 -1.79 -25.13 3.48
C PHE A 137 -2.56 -24.92 4.79
N CYS A 138 -3.82 -25.33 4.76
CA CYS A 138 -4.79 -25.32 5.85
C CYS A 138 -5.43 -23.96 6.14
N ARG A 139 -6.74 -23.93 5.89
CA ARG A 139 -7.70 -23.00 6.46
C ARG A 139 -7.72 -23.18 7.99
N ASP A 140 -6.67 -22.74 8.66
CA ASP A 140 -6.66 -22.59 10.11
C ASP A 140 -7.05 -21.15 10.44
N LYS A 141 -8.16 -21.03 11.17
CA LYS A 141 -8.65 -19.77 11.74
C LYS A 141 -7.71 -19.14 12.79
N HIS A 142 -6.47 -19.63 12.89
CA HIS A 142 -5.39 -19.08 13.72
C HIS A 142 -4.40 -18.19 12.94
N GLY A 143 -4.51 -18.10 11.61
CA GLY A 143 -3.61 -17.28 10.78
C GLY A 143 -3.92 -15.77 10.75
N GLU A 144 -4.98 -15.32 11.43
CA GLU A 144 -5.33 -13.88 11.51
C GLU A 144 -4.24 -13.08 12.27
N ASP A 145 -3.49 -13.75 13.14
CA ASP A 145 -2.56 -13.14 14.08
C ASP A 145 -1.17 -12.91 13.48
N GLU A 146 -0.67 -13.80 12.60
CA GLU A 146 0.73 -13.74 12.15
C GLU A 146 0.98 -12.74 11.00
N TYR A 147 0.08 -12.67 10.01
CA TYR A 147 0.16 -11.64 8.96
C TYR A 147 -0.28 -10.28 9.54
N GLY A 148 -1.22 -10.26 10.51
CA GLY A 148 -1.48 -9.13 11.41
C GLY A 148 -0.20 -8.59 12.01
N ALA A 149 0.51 -9.44 12.74
CA ALA A 149 1.77 -9.13 13.38
C ALA A 149 2.88 -8.76 12.38
N ARG A 150 2.96 -9.37 11.18
CA ARG A 150 3.99 -9.03 10.18
C ARG A 150 3.81 -7.62 9.63
N VAL A 151 2.58 -7.23 9.30
CA VAL A 151 2.26 -5.87 8.81
C VAL A 151 2.32 -4.85 9.93
N LEU A 152 1.82 -5.16 11.13
CA LEU A 152 1.92 -4.28 12.29
C LEU A 152 3.37 -4.05 12.70
N ARG A 153 4.23 -5.09 12.71
CA ARG A 153 5.67 -4.92 12.97
C ARG A 153 6.36 -4.05 11.91
N THR A 154 5.96 -4.13 10.65
CA THR A 154 6.49 -3.21 9.63
C THR A 154 5.95 -1.79 9.82
N ASN A 155 4.68 -1.64 10.19
CA ASN A 155 4.05 -0.34 10.42
C ASN A 155 4.59 0.34 11.69
N GLU A 156 4.82 -0.39 12.78
CA GLU A 156 5.47 0.09 14.01
C GLU A 156 6.91 0.53 13.74
N ARG A 157 7.68 -0.28 12.98
CA ARG A 157 9.03 0.11 12.55
C ARG A 157 9.02 1.34 11.64
N MET A 158 8.00 1.50 10.81
CA MET A 158 7.80 2.70 9.99
C MET A 158 7.40 3.91 10.86
N ALA A 159 6.57 3.73 11.88
CA ALA A 159 6.20 4.78 12.81
C ALA A 159 7.41 5.29 13.60
N ASP A 160 8.26 4.38 14.10
CA ASP A 160 9.53 4.73 14.75
C ASP A 160 10.50 5.44 13.78
N ALA A 161 10.56 4.98 12.53
CA ALA A 161 11.33 5.68 11.49
C ALA A 161 10.77 7.08 11.18
N MET A 162 9.45 7.25 11.16
CA MET A 162 8.79 8.56 10.96
C MET A 162 9.03 9.51 12.13
N GLU A 163 9.00 9.01 13.37
CA GLU A 163 9.28 9.79 14.57
C GLU A 163 10.73 10.28 14.60
N ARG A 164 11.67 9.42 14.19
CA ARG A 164 13.08 9.79 14.02
C ARG A 164 13.29 10.84 12.93
N ILE A 165 12.55 10.73 11.82
CA ILE A 165 12.58 11.72 10.74
C ILE A 165 12.00 13.06 11.23
N ALA A 166 10.86 13.04 11.93
CA ALA A 166 10.23 14.24 12.46
C ALA A 166 11.15 14.98 13.45
N SER A 167 11.78 14.25 14.37
CA SER A 167 12.77 14.81 15.31
C SER A 167 13.97 15.44 14.59
N ALA A 168 14.47 14.80 13.53
CA ALA A 168 15.54 15.36 12.70
C ALA A 168 15.10 16.64 11.97
N MET A 169 13.86 16.70 11.48
CA MET A 169 13.30 17.90 10.84
C MET A 169 13.17 19.07 11.83
N GLU A 170 12.76 18.80 13.07
CA GLU A 170 12.70 19.83 14.13
C GLU A 170 14.08 20.39 14.45
N ALA A 171 15.11 19.55 14.54
CA ALA A 171 16.49 19.98 14.76
C ALA A 171 17.01 20.88 13.62
N ILE A 172 16.72 20.53 12.37
CA ILE A 172 17.06 21.36 11.19
C ILE A 172 16.34 22.71 11.27
N THR A 173 15.06 22.70 11.66
CA THR A 173 14.24 23.93 11.76
C THR A 173 14.75 24.84 12.88
N ALA A 174 15.13 24.28 14.02
CA ALA A 174 15.74 25.03 15.12
C ALA A 174 17.10 25.62 14.72
N SER A 175 17.93 24.86 14.00
CA SER A 175 19.22 25.32 13.50
C SER A 175 19.07 26.47 12.51
N THR A 176 18.12 26.38 11.58
CA THR A 176 17.80 27.46 10.64
C THR A 176 17.25 28.71 11.34
N LYS A 177 16.40 28.55 12.37
CA LYS A 177 15.95 29.69 13.19
C LYS A 177 17.14 30.39 13.88
N LYS A 178 18.05 29.62 14.47
CA LYS A 178 19.25 30.17 15.13
C LYS A 178 20.15 30.92 14.15
N MET A 179 20.37 30.39 12.96
CA MET A 179 21.11 31.08 11.89
C MET A 179 20.42 32.39 11.46
N ASN A 180 19.10 32.40 11.38
CA ASN A 180 18.36 33.61 11.04
C ASN A 180 18.47 34.69 12.14
N GLU A 181 18.49 34.31 13.41
CA GLU A 181 18.69 35.25 14.51
C GLU A 181 20.11 35.83 14.54
N THR A 182 21.14 35.01 14.30
CA THR A 182 22.52 35.51 14.19
C THR A 182 22.67 36.44 13.00
N LEU A 183 22.05 36.13 11.85
CA LEU A 183 22.05 37.02 10.70
C LEU A 183 21.40 38.37 11.02
N LYS A 184 20.25 38.37 11.70
CA LYS A 184 19.58 39.61 12.15
C LYS A 184 20.46 40.44 13.09
N ALA A 185 21.16 39.80 14.02
CA ALA A 185 22.06 40.49 14.95
C ALA A 185 23.24 41.16 14.22
N VAL A 186 23.85 40.46 13.26
CA VAL A 186 24.93 41.03 12.42
C VAL A 186 24.43 42.21 11.60
N LEU A 187 23.24 42.10 10.99
CA LEU A 187 22.65 43.21 10.23
C LEU A 187 22.35 44.43 11.11
N CYS A 188 21.91 44.23 12.36
CA CYS A 188 21.68 45.31 13.31
C CYS A 188 23.01 46.02 13.67
N ALA A 189 24.04 45.25 14.02
CA ALA A 189 25.35 45.81 14.34
C ALA A 189 25.94 46.61 13.18
N ASN A 190 25.79 46.13 11.94
CA ASN A 190 26.23 46.86 10.75
C ASN A 190 25.44 48.17 10.52
N ARG A 191 24.15 48.19 10.84
CA ARG A 191 23.35 49.42 10.76
C ARG A 191 23.81 50.44 11.81
N ASP A 192 24.10 49.98 13.02
CA ASP A 192 24.54 50.85 14.12
C ASP A 192 25.91 51.46 13.83
N THR A 193 26.85 50.67 13.30
CA THR A 193 28.17 51.17 12.90
C THR A 193 28.09 52.19 11.76
N MET A 194 27.22 51.96 10.77
CA MET A 194 26.98 52.96 9.71
C MET A 194 26.34 54.24 10.23
N THR A 195 25.39 54.14 11.15
CA THR A 195 24.74 55.32 11.76
C THR A 195 25.75 56.17 12.53
N LEU A 196 26.61 55.53 13.33
CA LEU A 196 27.69 56.22 14.05
C LEU A 196 28.68 56.88 13.09
N ALA A 197 29.07 56.20 12.00
CA ALA A 197 29.98 56.76 11.01
C ALA A 197 29.41 58.04 10.37
N VAL A 198 28.11 58.04 10.03
CA VAL A 198 27.42 59.23 9.49
C VAL A 198 27.43 60.38 10.50
N SER A 199 27.06 60.14 11.76
CA SER A 199 27.06 61.20 12.78
C SER A 199 28.45 61.78 13.05
N VAL A 200 29.51 60.97 13.01
CA VAL A 200 30.89 61.45 13.14
C VAL A 200 31.29 62.32 11.95
N THR A 201 30.93 61.91 10.72
CA THR A 201 31.21 62.73 9.54
C THR A 201 30.45 64.06 9.56
N GLU A 202 29.21 64.10 10.02
CA GLU A 202 28.43 65.33 10.17
C GLU A 202 29.05 66.28 11.22
N ALA A 203 29.54 65.74 12.33
CA ALA A 203 30.21 66.51 13.37
C ALA A 203 31.51 67.16 12.86
N LEU A 204 32.34 66.42 12.12
CA LEU A 204 33.60 66.93 11.55
C LEU A 204 33.40 67.97 10.44
N VAL A 205 32.27 67.95 9.74
CA VAL A 205 31.94 68.95 8.70
C VAL A 205 31.40 70.25 9.30
N SER A 206 31.01 70.24 10.59
CA SER A 206 30.42 71.39 11.29
C SER A 206 31.44 72.21 12.11
N GLU A 207 32.70 71.79 12.19
CA GLU A 207 33.86 72.55 12.71
C GLU A 207 34.61 73.28 11.60
#